data_AF-A0A659RH99-F1
#
_entry.id   AF-A0A659RH99-F1
#
_cell.length_a   1.000
_cell.length_b   1.000
_cell.length_c   1.000
_cell.angle_alpha   90.00
_cell.angle_beta   90.00
_cell.angle_gamma   90.00
#
_symmetry.space_group_name_H-M   'P 1'
#
loop_
_entity.id
_entity.type
_entity.pdbx_description
1 polymer ?
#
loop_
_entity_poly.entity_id
_entity_poly.type
_entity_poly.pdbx_seq_one_letter_code
_entity_poly.pdbx_strand_id
1 'polypeptide(L)'
;TITVAFPHAADKAAENGNLTALSWLHVSSLFLQAMRIAIPAVIVAISVGTSEVQGMLNAIPEVVTGGLNIAGGMIVVVGYAMVINMMRAGYLMPFFYLGFVTAAFTNFNLVALGVIGAVMAILYIQLSPKYNRVAGAPATAAGNNDLDNELD
;
A
#
# COMPACT_ATOMS: atom_id res chain seq x y z
N THR A 1 3.58 19.48 -10.01
CA THR A 1 3.81 20.65 -10.89
C THR A 1 5.02 21.47 -10.45
N ILE A 2 5.11 22.00 -9.23
CA ILE A 2 6.33 22.73 -8.78
C ILE A 2 7.58 21.82 -8.72
N THR A 3 7.41 20.52 -8.40
CA THR A 3 8.53 19.57 -8.33
C THR A 3 9.18 19.26 -9.69
N VAL A 4 8.55 19.63 -10.82
CA VAL A 4 9.08 19.34 -12.17
C VAL A 4 10.39 20.08 -12.46
N ALA A 5 10.67 21.19 -11.76
CA ALA A 5 11.94 21.90 -11.87
C ALA A 5 13.14 21.08 -11.34
N PHE A 6 12.92 20.15 -10.41
CA PHE A 6 13.99 19.35 -9.81
C PHE A 6 14.53 18.28 -10.77
N PRO A 7 13.70 17.52 -11.51
CA PRO A 7 14.17 16.65 -12.59
C PRO A 7 14.97 17.40 -13.67
N HIS A 8 14.50 18.56 -14.15
CA HIS A 8 15.24 19.33 -15.15
C HIS A 8 16.60 19.82 -14.63
N ALA A 9 16.68 20.19 -13.34
CA ALA A 9 17.95 20.55 -12.70
C ALA A 9 18.86 19.32 -12.46
N ALA A 10 18.26 18.16 -12.21
CA ALA A 10 18.95 16.88 -12.04
C ALA A 10 19.55 16.39 -13.35
N ASP A 11 18.84 16.53 -14.49
CA ASP A 11 19.34 16.18 -15.82
C ASP A 11 20.59 17.01 -16.17
N LYS A 12 20.55 18.31 -15.88
CA LYS A 12 21.71 19.20 -16.05
C LYS A 12 22.88 18.87 -15.11
N ALA A 13 22.60 18.38 -13.89
CA ALA A 13 23.64 17.92 -12.97
C ALA A 13 24.25 16.58 -13.41
N ALA A 14 23.46 15.71 -14.05
CA ALA A 14 23.87 14.43 -14.59
C ALA A 14 24.77 14.58 -15.84
N GLU A 15 24.45 15.51 -16.75
CA GLU A 15 25.31 15.85 -17.91
C GLU A 15 26.72 16.30 -17.49
N ASN A 16 26.83 16.95 -16.33
CA ASN A 16 28.11 17.39 -15.76
C ASN A 16 28.80 16.32 -14.89
N GLY A 17 28.24 15.11 -14.79
CA GLY A 17 28.80 14.00 -14.01
C GLY A 17 28.84 14.23 -12.49
N ASN A 18 28.12 15.24 -11.98
CA ASN A 18 28.20 15.64 -10.57
C ASN A 18 27.15 14.91 -9.71
N LEU A 19 27.54 13.73 -9.21
CA LEU A 19 26.68 12.88 -8.38
C LEU A 19 26.30 13.50 -7.02
N THR A 20 27.12 14.39 -6.47
CA THR A 20 26.80 15.04 -5.18
C THR A 20 25.70 16.08 -5.35
N ALA A 21 25.74 16.85 -6.43
CA ALA A 21 24.67 17.78 -6.78
C ALA A 21 23.34 17.05 -7.03
N LEU A 22 23.39 15.90 -7.72
CA LEU A 22 22.23 15.05 -7.95
C LEU A 22 21.62 14.51 -6.65
N SER A 23 22.46 14.03 -5.72
CA SER A 23 22.00 13.54 -4.40
C SER A 23 21.33 14.66 -3.58
N TRP A 24 21.91 15.85 -3.56
CA TRP A 24 21.33 17.02 -2.89
C TRP A 24 20.01 17.45 -3.53
N LEU A 25 19.92 17.46 -4.86
CA LEU A 25 18.68 17.78 -5.58
C LEU A 25 17.56 16.77 -5.25
N HIS A 26 17.88 15.48 -5.20
CA HIS A 26 16.91 14.45 -4.80
C HIS A 26 16.38 14.67 -3.37
N VAL A 27 17.27 14.83 -2.39
CA VAL A 27 16.88 15.06 -0.98
C VAL A 27 16.10 16.36 -0.81
N SER A 28 16.51 17.44 -1.49
CA SER A 28 15.81 18.72 -1.41
C SER A 28 14.38 18.65 -1.98
N SER A 29 14.13 17.83 -3.01
CA SER A 29 12.79 17.62 -3.55
C SER A 29 11.85 16.95 -2.54
N LEU A 30 12.36 16.00 -1.76
CA LEU A 30 11.62 15.32 -0.69
C LEU A 30 11.28 16.29 0.46
N PHE A 31 12.21 17.18 0.80
CA PHE A 31 11.99 18.20 1.81
C PHE A 31 10.86 19.17 1.44
N LEU A 32 10.76 19.57 0.17
CA LEU A 32 9.66 20.41 -0.31
C LEU A 32 8.30 19.71 -0.16
N GLN A 33 8.24 18.41 -0.43
CA GLN A 33 7.00 17.64 -0.27
C GLN A 33 6.61 17.50 1.21
N ALA A 34 7.56 17.26 2.10
CA ALA A 34 7.32 17.25 3.55
C ALA A 34 6.81 18.61 4.03
N MET A 35 7.42 19.70 3.56
CA MET A 35 7.05 21.06 3.92
C MET A 35 5.61 21.42 3.50
N ARG A 36 5.12 20.90 2.36
CA ARG A 36 3.73 21.08 1.92
C ARG A 36 2.69 20.51 2.88
N ILE A 37 3.04 19.47 3.63
CA ILE A 37 2.16 18.86 4.63
C ILE A 37 2.38 19.53 6.00
N ALA A 38 3.65 19.83 6.33
CA ALA A 38 4.02 20.40 7.62
C ALA A 38 3.53 21.85 7.80
N ILE A 39 3.66 22.72 6.79
CA ILE A 39 3.26 24.14 6.93
C ILE A 39 1.76 24.26 7.26
N PRO A 40 0.82 23.66 6.51
CA PRO A 40 -0.60 23.71 6.86
C PRO A 40 -0.91 23.09 8.22
N ALA A 41 -0.26 21.96 8.56
CA ALA A 41 -0.46 21.32 9.86
C ALA A 41 -0.02 22.22 11.03
N VAL A 42 1.12 22.91 10.90
CA VAL A 42 1.62 23.86 11.92
C VAL A 42 0.75 25.10 12.01
N ILE A 43 0.30 25.64 10.87
CA ILE A 43 -0.63 26.78 10.86
C ILE A 43 -1.89 26.40 11.62
N VAL A 44 -2.51 25.26 11.31
CA VAL A 44 -3.70 24.77 12.02
C VAL A 44 -3.40 24.55 13.51
N ALA A 45 -2.29 23.90 13.86
CA ALA A 45 -1.94 23.63 15.25
C ALA A 45 -1.77 24.90 16.11
N ILE A 46 -1.30 26.00 15.52
CA ILE A 46 -1.08 27.28 16.22
C ILE A 46 -2.32 28.18 16.16
N SER A 47 -3.04 28.21 15.03
CA SER A 47 -4.20 29.12 14.85
C SER A 47 -5.45 28.65 15.57
N VAL A 48 -5.52 27.35 15.86
CA VAL A 48 -6.72 26.72 16.38
C VAL A 48 -6.58 26.59 17.91
N GLY A 49 -7.14 27.57 18.64
CA GLY A 49 -7.18 27.57 20.10
C GLY A 49 -8.07 26.43 20.64
N THR A 50 -7.59 25.73 21.67
CA THR A 50 -8.28 24.57 22.27
C THR A 50 -9.71 24.90 22.71
N SER A 51 -9.98 26.12 23.19
CA SER A 51 -11.30 26.57 23.63
C SER A 51 -12.30 26.79 22.49
N GLU A 52 -11.87 27.36 21.36
CA GLU A 52 -12.77 27.62 20.22
C GLU A 52 -13.14 26.33 19.49
N VAL A 53 -12.18 25.40 19.36
CA VAL A 53 -12.48 24.06 18.82
C VAL A 53 -13.41 23.31 19.73
N GLN A 54 -13.16 23.32 21.05
CA GLN A 54 -14.03 22.60 21.97
C GLN A 54 -15.45 23.17 21.92
N GLY A 55 -15.62 24.49 21.80
CA GLY A 55 -16.92 25.13 21.58
C GLY A 55 -17.58 24.72 20.27
N MET A 56 -16.83 24.67 19.17
CA MET A 56 -17.33 24.23 17.86
C MET A 56 -17.70 22.73 17.84
N LEU A 57 -16.88 21.88 18.47
CA LEU A 57 -17.13 20.45 18.59
C LEU A 57 -18.35 20.16 19.48
N ASN A 58 -18.53 20.92 20.56
CA ASN A 58 -19.70 20.82 21.44
C ASN A 58 -20.99 21.34 20.77
N ALA A 59 -20.88 22.15 19.72
CA ALA A 59 -22.02 22.60 18.92
C ALA A 59 -22.49 21.53 17.91
N ILE A 60 -21.72 20.46 17.69
CA ILE A 60 -22.12 19.35 16.84
C ILE A 60 -23.12 18.47 17.61
N PRO A 61 -24.34 18.24 17.09
CA PRO A 61 -25.33 17.39 17.77
C PRO A 61 -24.83 15.96 17.95
N GLU A 62 -25.18 15.32 19.07
CA GLU A 62 -24.80 13.93 19.37
C GLU A 62 -25.23 12.92 18.29
N VAL A 63 -26.34 13.19 17.58
CA VAL A 63 -26.81 12.37 16.47
C VAL A 63 -25.80 12.34 15.31
N VAL A 64 -25.11 13.46 15.06
CA VAL A 64 -24.12 13.58 13.98
C VAL A 64 -22.80 12.92 14.39
N THR A 65 -22.34 13.13 15.63
CA THR A 65 -21.11 12.48 16.13
C THR A 65 -21.29 10.96 16.26
N GLY A 66 -22.46 10.50 16.72
CA GLY A 66 -22.83 9.08 16.74
C GLY A 66 -22.86 8.47 15.33
N GLY A 67 -23.49 9.15 14.37
CA GLY A 67 -23.50 8.73 12.96
C GLY A 67 -22.10 8.66 12.35
N LEU A 68 -21.24 9.64 12.65
CA LEU A 68 -19.86 9.67 12.18
C LEU A 68 -19.01 8.53 12.79
N ASN A 69 -19.23 8.18 14.06
CA ASN A 69 -18.56 7.04 14.70
C ASN A 69 -18.92 5.70 14.04
N ILE A 70 -20.21 5.50 13.72
CA ILE A 70 -20.66 4.30 13.00
C ILE A 70 -20.08 4.27 11.58
N ALA A 71 -20.11 5.41 10.87
CA ALA A 71 -19.51 5.54 9.55
C ALA A 71 -17.99 5.31 9.57
N GLY A 72 -17.30 5.75 10.63
CA GLY A 72 -15.89 5.52 10.87
C GLY A 72 -15.54 4.04 11.08
N GLY A 73 -16.46 3.22 11.60
CA GLY A 73 -16.28 1.76 11.62
C GLY A 73 -16.40 1.13 10.23
N MET A 74 -17.33 1.63 9.41
CA MET A 74 -17.59 1.11 8.07
C MET A 74 -16.53 1.52 7.04
N ILE A 75 -15.94 2.71 7.15
CA ILE A 75 -14.92 3.21 6.20
C ILE A 75 -13.66 2.33 6.17
N VAL A 76 -13.33 1.67 7.29
CA VAL A 76 -12.19 0.75 7.38
C VAL A 76 -12.34 -0.42 6.40
N VAL A 77 -13.57 -0.87 6.14
CA VAL A 77 -13.86 -1.95 5.18
C VAL A 77 -13.45 -1.57 3.76
N VAL A 78 -13.55 -0.29 3.39
CA VAL A 78 -13.08 0.21 2.08
C VAL A 78 -11.56 0.06 1.96
N GLY A 79 -10.82 0.32 3.04
CA GLY A 79 -9.38 0.10 3.10
C GLY A 79 -9.00 -1.36 2.89
N TYR A 80 -9.68 -2.28 3.57
CA TYR A 80 -9.48 -3.73 3.36
C TYR A 80 -9.81 -4.14 1.92
N ALA A 81 -10.90 -3.62 1.34
CA ALA A 81 -11.27 -3.90 -0.03
C ALA A 81 -10.22 -3.43 -1.05
N MET A 82 -9.58 -2.27 -0.83
CA MET A 82 -8.51 -1.78 -1.71
C MET A 82 -7.30 -2.72 -1.73
N VAL A 83 -6.89 -3.21 -0.56
CA VAL A 83 -5.78 -4.17 -0.43
C VAL A 83 -6.13 -5.51 -1.09
N ILE A 84 -7.34 -6.04 -0.80
CA ILE A 84 -7.81 -7.30 -1.38
C ILE A 84 -7.87 -7.19 -2.90
N ASN A 85 -8.37 -6.07 -3.45
CA ASN A 85 -8.47 -5.88 -4.88
C ASN A 85 -7.11 -5.88 -5.58
N MET A 86 -6.06 -5.34 -4.95
CA MET A 86 -4.69 -5.37 -5.47
C MET A 86 -4.09 -6.79 -5.48
N MET A 87 -4.49 -7.65 -4.54
CA MET A 87 -3.98 -9.02 -4.40
C MET A 87 -4.92 -10.10 -4.97
N ARG A 88 -6.06 -9.71 -5.57
CA ARG A 88 -7.13 -10.64 -5.96
C ARG A 88 -6.69 -11.52 -7.13
N ALA A 89 -6.40 -12.78 -6.85
CA ALA A 89 -6.34 -13.84 -7.83
C ALA A 89 -7.50 -14.81 -7.62
N GLY A 90 -8.26 -15.12 -8.69
CA GLY A 90 -9.47 -15.95 -8.58
C GLY A 90 -9.23 -17.31 -7.91
N TYR A 91 -8.06 -17.91 -8.12
CA TYR A 91 -7.68 -19.19 -7.51
C TYR A 91 -7.21 -19.09 -6.05
N LEU A 92 -6.94 -17.88 -5.51
CA LEU A 92 -6.54 -17.66 -4.12
C LEU A 92 -7.70 -17.23 -3.21
N MET A 93 -8.86 -16.90 -3.79
CA MET A 93 -10.07 -16.55 -3.03
C MET A 93 -10.49 -17.59 -1.96
N PRO A 94 -10.30 -18.91 -2.15
CA PRO A 94 -10.57 -19.89 -1.09
C PRO A 94 -9.77 -19.64 0.21
N PHE A 95 -8.52 -19.18 0.12
CA PHE A 95 -7.70 -18.85 1.30
C PHE A 95 -8.24 -17.62 2.05
N PHE A 96 -8.79 -16.66 1.31
CA PHE A 96 -9.43 -15.48 1.91
C PHE A 96 -10.66 -15.88 2.74
N TYR A 97 -11.55 -16.70 2.18
CA TYR A 97 -12.73 -17.18 2.91
C TYR A 97 -12.36 -18.08 4.10
N LEU A 98 -11.34 -18.92 3.96
CA LEU A 98 -10.84 -19.76 5.06
C LEU A 98 -10.29 -18.92 6.21
N GLY A 99 -9.51 -17.88 5.91
CA GLY A 99 -9.03 -16.93 6.91
C GLY A 99 -10.16 -16.18 7.59
N PHE A 100 -11.19 -15.76 6.83
CA PHE A 100 -12.38 -15.08 7.37
C PHE A 100 -13.16 -15.95 8.36
N VAL A 101 -13.47 -17.20 7.99
CA VAL A 101 -14.17 -18.14 8.88
C VAL A 101 -13.33 -18.44 10.11
N THR A 102 -12.03 -18.67 9.95
CA THR A 102 -11.13 -18.92 11.08
C THR A 102 -11.11 -17.73 12.03
N ALA A 103 -11.02 -16.50 11.53
CA ALA A 103 -11.04 -15.30 12.36
C ALA A 103 -12.39 -15.06 13.06
N ALA A 104 -13.51 -15.47 12.47
CA ALA A 104 -14.85 -15.30 13.07
C ALA A 104 -15.10 -16.24 14.27
N PHE A 105 -14.49 -17.43 14.27
CA PHE A 105 -14.73 -18.47 15.29
C PHE A 105 -13.55 -18.71 16.23
N THR A 106 -12.39 -18.09 15.98
CA THR A 106 -11.20 -18.23 16.83
C THR A 106 -10.78 -16.88 17.40
N ASN A 107 -10.29 -16.88 18.64
CA ASN A 107 -9.74 -15.70 19.30
C ASN A 107 -8.22 -15.63 19.10
N PHE A 108 -7.77 -15.74 17.85
CA PHE A 108 -6.34 -15.61 17.53
C PHE A 108 -5.95 -14.15 17.34
N ASN A 109 -4.75 -13.79 17.83
CA ASN A 109 -4.15 -12.49 17.54
C ASN A 109 -3.77 -12.40 16.05
N LEU A 110 -3.72 -11.18 15.51
CA LEU A 110 -3.29 -10.87 14.14
C LEU A 110 -1.94 -11.50 13.79
N VAL A 111 -1.01 -11.55 14.75
CA VAL A 111 0.30 -12.21 14.57
C VAL A 111 0.14 -13.70 14.30
N ALA A 112 -0.72 -14.39 15.05
CA ALA A 112 -0.95 -15.82 14.89
C ALA A 112 -1.62 -16.13 13.54
N LEU A 113 -2.63 -15.35 13.14
CA LEU A 113 -3.25 -15.47 11.81
C LEU A 113 -2.25 -15.19 10.68
N GLY A 114 -1.34 -14.23 10.87
CA GLY A 114 -0.27 -13.93 9.91
C GLY A 114 0.72 -15.09 9.74
N VAL A 115 1.15 -15.71 10.83
CA VAL A 115 2.04 -16.90 10.78
C VAL A 115 1.34 -18.08 10.11
N ILE A 116 0.08 -18.34 10.44
CA ILE A 116 -0.71 -19.40 9.81
C ILE A 116 -0.84 -19.14 8.29
N GLY A 117 -1.11 -17.90 7.89
CA GLY A 117 -1.14 -17.49 6.48
C GLY A 117 0.18 -17.71 5.75
N ALA A 118 1.30 -17.34 6.37
CA ALA A 118 2.64 -17.53 5.80
C ALA A 118 2.98 -19.02 5.63
N VAL A 119 2.67 -19.86 6.62
CA VAL A 119 2.86 -21.31 6.53
C VAL A 119 2.02 -21.91 5.41
N MET A 120 0.74 -21.53 5.31
CA MET A 120 -0.13 -21.98 4.21
C MET A 120 0.38 -21.53 2.84
N ALA A 121 0.93 -20.32 2.73
CA ALA A 121 1.53 -19.83 1.49
C ALA A 121 2.76 -20.65 1.07
N ILE A 122 3.66 -20.95 2.00
CA ILE A 122 4.84 -21.79 1.75
C ILE A 122 4.43 -23.19 1.31
N LEU A 123 3.49 -23.81 2.03
CA LEU A 123 2.98 -25.13 1.69
C LEU A 123 2.30 -25.15 0.31
N TYR A 124 1.50 -24.14 -0.01
CA TYR A 124 0.86 -24.02 -1.32
C TYR A 124 1.89 -23.91 -2.46
N ILE A 125 2.96 -23.13 -2.26
CA ILE A 125 4.04 -23.00 -3.25
C ILE A 125 4.79 -24.33 -3.43
N GLN A 126 5.14 -25.01 -2.34
CA GLN A 126 5.86 -26.28 -2.39
C GLN A 126 5.04 -27.42 -3.01
N LEU A 127 3.73 -27.44 -2.77
CA LEU A 127 2.83 -28.47 -3.28
C LEU A 127 2.33 -28.18 -4.70
N SER A 128 2.42 -26.92 -5.15
CA SER A 128 2.03 -26.53 -6.49
C SER A 128 3.01 -27.10 -7.54
N PRO A 129 2.54 -27.99 -8.45
CA PRO A 129 3.39 -28.58 -9.48
C PRO A 129 3.92 -27.55 -10.50
N LYS A 130 3.42 -26.30 -10.45
CA LYS A 130 3.95 -25.17 -11.23
C LYS A 130 5.40 -24.84 -10.85
N TYR A 131 5.79 -25.08 -9.59
CA TYR A 131 7.16 -24.85 -9.09
C TYR A 131 7.96 -26.15 -8.91
N ASN A 132 7.28 -27.29 -8.79
CA ASN A 132 7.91 -28.60 -8.61
C ASN A 132 8.43 -29.25 -9.92
N ARG A 133 8.27 -28.59 -11.09
CA ARG A 133 8.75 -29.07 -12.39
C ARG A 133 10.25 -28.84 -12.67
N VAL A 134 11.02 -28.28 -11.73
CA VAL A 134 12.46 -28.00 -11.93
C VAL A 134 13.36 -29.03 -11.25
N ALA A 135 12.83 -30.04 -10.54
CA ALA A 135 13.64 -31.04 -9.84
C ALA A 135 13.73 -32.43 -10.52
N GLY A 136 13.38 -32.58 -11.81
CA GLY A 136 13.50 -33.91 -12.44
C GLY A 136 12.99 -34.13 -13.87
N ALA A 137 13.24 -33.21 -14.81
CA ALA A 137 13.04 -33.52 -16.23
C ALA A 137 14.22 -32.98 -17.08
N PRO A 138 14.86 -33.80 -17.93
CA PRO A 138 15.82 -33.30 -18.89
C PRO A 138 15.11 -32.35 -19.87
N ALA A 139 15.78 -31.24 -20.20
CA ALA A 139 15.29 -30.24 -21.13
C ALA A 139 15.07 -30.84 -22.52
N THR A 140 13.82 -31.12 -22.87
CA THR A 140 13.40 -31.24 -24.27
C THR A 140 13.08 -29.85 -24.78
N ALA A 141 13.94 -29.35 -25.67
CA ALA A 141 13.68 -28.18 -26.48
C ALA A 141 12.42 -28.41 -27.32
N ALA A 142 11.34 -27.72 -26.98
CA ALA A 142 10.20 -27.50 -27.86
C ALA A 142 10.06 -25.99 -28.01
N GLY A 143 10.62 -25.47 -29.10
CA GLY A 143 10.40 -24.09 -29.50
C GLY A 143 8.94 -23.90 -29.86
N ASN A 144 8.36 -22.81 -29.35
CA ASN A 144 7.23 -22.11 -29.93
C ASN A 144 7.40 -20.64 -29.56
N ASN A 145 7.60 -19.82 -30.59
CA ASN A 145 7.89 -18.40 -30.49
C ASN A 145 6.57 -17.64 -30.26
N ASP A 146 6.20 -17.43 -29.00
CA ASP A 146 5.05 -16.59 -28.61
C ASP A 146 5.44 -15.12 -28.35
N LEU A 147 6.64 -14.70 -28.77
CA LEU A 147 7.11 -13.32 -28.57
C LEU A 147 6.64 -12.34 -29.66
N ASP A 148 5.97 -12.84 -30.71
CA ASP A 148 5.55 -12.01 -31.86
C ASP A 148 4.13 -11.42 -31.72
N ASN A 149 3.40 -11.68 -30.61
CA ASN A 149 1.98 -11.32 -30.48
C ASN A 149 1.67 -10.21 -29.45
N GLU A 150 2.67 -9.45 -28.99
CA GLU A 150 2.47 -8.32 -28.05
C GLU A 150 2.66 -6.93 -28.70
N LEU A 151 2.60 -6.81 -30.03
CA LEU A 151 2.79 -5.54 -30.75
C LEU A 151 1.65 -5.14 -31.70
N ASP A 152 0.45 -5.71 -31.56
CA ASP A 152 -0.79 -5.21 -32.19
C ASP A 152 -1.82 -4.72 -31.17
#